data_AF-A0A9E0KDV8-F1
#
_entry.id   AF-A0A9E0KDV8-F1
#
_cell.length_a   1.000
_cell.length_b   1.000
_cell.length_c   1.000
_cell.angle_alpha   90.00
_cell.angle_beta   90.00
_cell.angle_gamma   90.00
#
_symmetry.space_group_name_H-M   'P 1'
#
loop_
_entity.id
_entity.type
_entity.pdbx_description
1 polymer ?
#
loop_
_entity_poly.entity_id
_entity_poly.type
_entity_poly.pdbx_seq_one_letter_code
_entity_poly.pdbx_strand_id
1 'polypeptide(L)' 'MQLDIDRLIRDFGGVTALADALTFAYPADPVSRAAVYKWRARGSLPLSQLQKLTRIAADRGW' A
#
# COMPACT_ATOMS: atom_id res chain seq x y z
N MET A 1 17.39 -2.86 3.76
CA MET A 1 16.53 -1.74 3.32
C MET A 1 15.28 -1.75 4.19
N GLN A 2 15.12 -0.75 5.06
CA GLN A 2 13.91 -0.60 5.85
C GLN A 2 12.87 0.10 4.96
N LEU A 3 11.68 -0.49 4.82
CA LEU A 3 10.61 0.13 4.05
C LEU A 3 10.16 1.41 4.77
N ASP A 4 10.29 2.55 4.09
CA ASP A 4 9.74 3.81 4.59
C ASP A 4 8.23 3.84 4.28
N ILE A 5 7.45 3.32 5.23
CA ILE A 5 6.00 3.20 5.04
C ILE A 5 5.30 4.55 5.05
N ASP A 6 5.83 5.54 5.77
CA ASP A 6 5.28 6.90 5.78
C ASP A 6 5.47 7.57 4.41
N ARG A 7 6.63 7.37 3.79
CA ARG A 7 6.86 7.80 2.40
C ARG A 7 5.95 7.07 1.43
N LEU A 8 5.86 5.75 1.52
CA LEU A 8 4.98 4.95 0.66
C LEU A 8 3.52 5.42 0.73
N ILE A 9 3.00 5.63 1.94
CA ILE A 9 1.64 6.14 2.16
C ILE A 9 1.48 7.52 1.53
N ARG A 10 2.48 8.40 1.68
CA ARG A 10 2.46 9.75 1.11
C ARG A 10 2.47 9.73 -0.42
N ASP A 11 3.33 8.91 -1.02
CA ASP A 11 3.48 8.79 -2.47
C ASP A 11 2.15 8.32 -3.10
N PHE A 12 1.43 7.39 -2.45
CA PHE A 12 0.10 6.96 -2.89
C PHE A 12 -1.05 7.97 -2.63
N GLY A 13 -0.79 9.11 -1.98
CA GLY A 13 -1.81 10.13 -1.67
C GLY A 13 -2.50 9.96 -0.31
N GLY A 14 -1.92 9.19 0.59
CA GLY A 14 -2.40 8.98 1.95
C GLY A 14 -2.99 7.59 2.21
N VAL A 15 -3.38 7.34 3.47
CA VAL A 15 -3.85 6.03 3.96
C VAL A 15 -5.07 5.53 3.18
N THR A 16 -6.02 6.43 2.93
CA THR A 16 -7.25 6.12 2.18
C THR A 16 -6.92 5.77 0.73
N ALA A 17 -6.16 6.63 0.04
CA ALA A 17 -5.82 6.41 -1.37
C ALA A 17 -4.99 5.13 -1.59
N LEU A 18 -4.10 4.78 -0.65
CA LEU A 18 -3.36 3.52 -0.72
C LEU A 18 -4.26 2.29 -0.54
N ALA A 19 -5.19 2.33 0.42
CA ALA A 19 -6.16 1.25 0.64
C ALA A 19 -7.08 1.07 -0.58
N ASP A 20 -7.56 2.18 -1.14
CA ASP A 20 -8.42 2.19 -2.31
C ASP A 20 -7.68 1.70 -3.56
N ALA A 21 -6.42 2.10 -3.76
CA ALA A 21 -5.60 1.63 -4.89
C ALA A 21 -5.39 0.11 -4.85
N LEU A 22 -5.10 -0.45 -3.68
CA LEU A 22 -4.96 -1.90 -3.50
C LEU A 22 -6.28 -2.63 -3.74
N THR A 23 -7.37 -2.12 -3.18
CA THR A 23 -8.69 -2.72 -3.33
C THR A 23 -9.20 -2.66 -4.77
N PHE A 24 -8.95 -1.54 -5.46
CA PHE A 24 -9.33 -1.36 -6.86
C PHE A 24 -8.53 -2.28 -7.80
N ALA A 25 -7.22 -2.38 -7.62
CA ALA A 25 -6.37 -3.24 -8.44
C ALA A 25 -6.54 -4.74 -8.12
N TYR A 26 -6.88 -5.08 -6.88
CA TYR A 26 -7.00 -6.46 -6.39
C TYR A 26 -8.33 -6.67 -5.64
N PRO A 27 -9.47 -6.70 -6.36
CA PRO A 27 -10.80 -6.80 -5.73
C PRO A 27 -11.02 -8.12 -4.96
N ALA A 28 -10.27 -9.16 -5.27
CA ALA A 28 -10.32 -10.45 -4.57
C ALA A 28 -9.65 -10.41 -3.18
N ASP A 29 -8.83 -9.39 -2.89
CA ASP A 29 -8.14 -9.22 -1.60
C ASP A 29 -8.21 -7.75 -1.18
N PRO A 30 -9.39 -7.28 -0.74
CA PRO A 30 -9.63 -5.88 -0.40
C PRO A 30 -8.82 -5.47 0.84
N VAL A 31 -8.23 -4.28 0.78
CA VAL A 31 -7.41 -3.73 1.86
C VAL A 31 -8.16 -2.61 2.54
N SER A 32 -8.38 -2.74 3.85
CA SER A 32 -9.03 -1.70 4.65
C SER A 32 -8.05 -0.60 5.07
N ARG A 33 -8.56 0.62 5.26
CA ARG A 33 -7.81 1.74 5.87
C ARG A 33 -7.19 1.36 7.22
N ALA A 34 -7.91 0.56 8.02
CA ALA A 34 -7.41 0.08 9.31
C ALA A 34 -6.17 -0.83 9.16
N ALA A 35 -6.09 -1.63 8.09
CA ALA A 35 -4.90 -2.43 7.80
C ALA A 35 -3.70 -1.52 7.51
N VAL A 36 -3.87 -0.49 6.68
CA VAL A 36 -2.81 0.47 6.36
C VAL A 36 -2.35 1.25 7.60
N TYR A 37 -3.26 1.66 8.49
CA TYR A 37 -2.87 2.25 9.78
C TYR A 37 -2.05 1.30 10.65
N LYS A 38 -2.43 0.01 10.72
CA LYS A 38 -1.67 -1.01 11.44
C LYS A 38 -0.28 -1.20 10.84
N TRP A 39 -0.16 -1.18 9.52
CA TRP A 39 1.15 -1.27 8.86
C TRP A 39 2.02 -0.08 9.22
N ARG A 40 1.46 1.13 9.14
CA ARG A 40 2.14 2.38 9.53
C ARG A 40 2.70 2.30 10.94
N ALA A 41 1.85 1.91 11.91
CA ALA A 41 2.25 1.77 13.31
C ALA A 41 3.35 0.72 13.52
N ARG A 42 3.43 -0.30 12.66
CA ARG A 42 4.45 -1.36 12.69
C ARG A 42 5.71 -1.02 11.88
N GLY A 43 5.70 0.08 11.11
CA GLY A 43 6.79 0.39 10.17
C GLY A 43 6.98 -0.65 9.07
N SER A 44 5.99 -1.52 8.82
CA SER A 44 6.11 -2.66 7.89
C SER A 44 4.74 -3.13 7.41
N LEU A 45 4.70 -3.80 6.26
CA LEU A 45 3.50 -4.38 5.68
C LEU A 45 3.77 -5.78 5.10
N PRO A 46 2.75 -6.63 4.90
CA PRO A 46 2.93 -7.98 4.37
C PRO A 46 3.63 -7.97 3.00
N LEU A 47 4.58 -8.88 2.78
CA LEU A 47 5.35 -8.93 1.53
C LEU A 47 4.45 -9.04 0.28
N SER A 48 3.33 -9.76 0.38
CA SER A 48 2.34 -9.87 -0.70
C SER A 48 1.73 -8.51 -1.08
N GLN A 49 1.47 -7.65 -0.11
CA GLN A 49 0.95 -6.30 -0.34
C GLN A 49 2.03 -5.39 -0.94
N LEU A 50 3.29 -5.57 -0.53
CA LEU A 50 4.41 -4.83 -1.13
C LEU A 50 4.56 -5.17 -2.61
N GLN A 51 4.52 -6.46 -2.96
CA GLN A 51 4.60 -6.92 -4.35
C GLN A 51 3.46 -6.35 -5.21
N LYS A 52 2.24 -6.32 -4.67
CA LYS A 52 1.07 -5.69 -5.31
C LYS A 52 1.29 -4.19 -5.55
N LEU A 53 1.78 -3.47 -4.54
CA LEU A 53 2.07 -2.04 -4.67
C LEU A 53 3.16 -1.76 -5.71
N THR A 54 4.21 -2.61 -5.78
CA THR A 54 5.23 -2.51 -6.82
C THR A 54 4.63 -2.70 -8.21
N ARG A 55 3.69 -3.64 -8.38
CA ARG A 55 2.97 -3.85 -9.65
C ARG A 55 2.14 -2.63 -10.02
N ILE A 56 1.36 -2.09 -9.08
CA ILE A 56 0.54 -0.89 -9.29
C ILE A 56 1.43 0.31 -9.66
N ALA A 57 2.58 0.48 -9.01
CA ALA A 57 3.52 1.56 -9.31
C ALA A 57 4.10 1.41 -10.74
N ALA A 58 4.54 0.21 -11.10
CA ALA A 58 5.06 -0.08 -12.44
C ALA A 58 4.02 0.20 -13.54
N ASP A 59 2.75 -0.19 -13.32
CA ASP A 59 1.66 0.06 -14.27
C ASP A 59 1.34 1.56 -14.41
N ARG A 60 1.67 2.38 -13.40
CA ARG A 60 1.51 3.84 -13.40
C ARG A 60 2.74 4.60 -13.90
N GLY A 61 3.81 3.89 -14.28
CA GLY A 61 5.07 4.48 -14.74
C GLY A 61 5.88 5.15 -13.63
N TRP A 62 5.75 4.67 -12.39
CA TRP A 62 6.56 5.08 -11.23
C TRP A 62 7.77 4.18 -11.01
#